data_AF-A0A225VLS2-F1
#
_entry.id   AF-A0A225VLS2-F1
#
_cell.length_a   1.000
_cell.length_b   1.000
_cell.length_c   1.000
_cell.angle_alpha   90.00
_cell.angle_beta   90.00
_cell.angle_gamma   90.00
#
_symmetry.space_group_name_H-M   'P 1'
#
loop_
_entity.id
_entity.type
_entity.pdbx_description
1 polymer ?
#
loop_
_entity_poly.entity_id
_entity_poly.type
_entity_poly.pdbx_seq_one_letter_code
_entity_poly.pdbx_strand_id
1 'polypeptide(L)'
;MCFYVGDVCVFRGEEKATGPMKIPLKELYTKLTWRYDDAPYVFGYAAVGYQVSLAIIEKKNTSENPKRSIAVEIGQYNLERLDRRLSLLLALLNLATLFRPVVKLIRSVCYLEYETILRPNGVTLSFTEAAVVKKYPNDMPHRALIEKLSKLHRRMKEANVLNVQVFKSANTVGI
;
A
#
# COMPACT_ATOMS: atom_id res chain seq x y z
N MET A 1 -4.17 3.63 -0.57
CA MET A 1 -4.37 3.56 0.91
C MET A 1 -4.37 2.10 1.36
N CYS A 2 -3.97 1.77 2.59
CA CYS A 2 -4.02 0.40 3.11
C CYS A 2 -4.59 0.34 4.52
N PHE A 3 -5.32 -0.72 4.84
CA PHE A 3 -5.91 -0.97 6.14
C PHE A 3 -5.43 -2.30 6.70
N TYR A 4 -4.92 -2.24 7.92
CA TYR A 4 -4.28 -3.35 8.62
C TYR A 4 -5.10 -3.78 9.82
N VAL A 5 -5.15 -5.10 10.05
CA VAL A 5 -5.64 -5.70 11.30
C VAL A 5 -4.46 -6.47 11.89
N GLY A 6 -3.82 -5.90 12.91
CA GLY A 6 -2.50 -6.36 13.34
C GLY A 6 -1.44 -6.02 12.28
N ASP A 7 -0.66 -7.03 11.90
CA ASP A 7 0.40 -7.01 10.87
C ASP A 7 -0.11 -7.34 9.45
N VAL A 8 -1.39 -7.71 9.32
CA VAL A 8 -1.99 -8.15 8.07
C VAL A 8 -2.75 -7.01 7.39
N CYS A 9 -2.34 -6.65 6.18
CA CYS A 9 -3.11 -5.76 5.31
C CYS A 9 -4.27 -6.54 4.69
N VAL A 10 -5.50 -6.21 5.10
CA VAL A 10 -6.71 -6.89 4.64
C VAL A 10 -7.46 -6.11 3.56
N PHE A 11 -7.16 -4.82 3.42
CA PHE A 11 -7.80 -3.95 2.44
C PHE A 11 -6.79 -2.94 1.88
N ARG A 12 -6.55 -2.96 0.56
CA ARG A 12 -5.54 -2.11 -0.11
C ARG A 12 -6.09 -1.30 -1.27
N GLY A 13 -5.39 -0.24 -1.64
CA GLY A 13 -5.90 0.78 -2.56
C GLY A 13 -4.88 1.30 -3.55
N GLU A 14 -5.26 1.36 -4.82
CA GLU A 14 -4.49 1.98 -5.90
C GLU A 14 -5.30 3.10 -6.56
N GLU A 15 -4.64 4.22 -6.85
CA GLU A 15 -5.31 5.43 -7.32
C GLU A 15 -4.56 6.04 -8.51
N LYS A 16 -5.30 6.58 -9.47
CA LYS A 16 -4.76 7.41 -10.55
C LYS A 16 -5.54 8.70 -10.67
N ALA A 17 -4.87 9.78 -11.02
CA ALA A 17 -5.53 11.05 -11.29
C ALA A 17 -6.42 10.96 -12.54
N THR A 18 -5.94 10.31 -13.59
CA THR A 18 -6.62 10.14 -14.88
C THR A 18 -6.28 8.79 -15.51
N GLY A 19 -7.05 8.40 -16.55
CA GLY A 19 -6.80 7.19 -17.34
C GLY A 19 -7.78 6.05 -17.08
N PRO A 20 -7.55 4.86 -17.64
CA PRO A 20 -8.48 3.74 -17.52
C PRO A 20 -8.38 3.04 -16.16
N MET A 21 -9.53 2.73 -15.55
CA MET A 21 -9.66 1.99 -14.28
C MET A 21 -8.90 0.64 -14.26
N LYS A 22 -8.71 0.02 -15.43
CA LYS A 22 -7.94 -1.23 -15.54
C LYS A 22 -6.50 -1.10 -15.02
N ILE A 23 -5.91 0.11 -15.07
CA ILE A 23 -4.53 0.33 -14.63
C ILE A 23 -4.44 0.21 -13.11
N PRO A 24 -5.15 1.00 -12.28
CA PRO A 24 -5.11 0.81 -10.84
C PRO A 24 -5.61 -0.57 -10.39
N LEU A 25 -6.62 -1.15 -11.05
CA LEU A 25 -7.04 -2.54 -10.78
C LEU A 25 -5.91 -3.55 -11.02
N LYS A 26 -5.14 -3.39 -12.10
CA LYS A 26 -3.99 -4.25 -12.39
C LYS A 26 -2.88 -4.05 -11.35
N GLU A 27 -2.63 -2.80 -10.97
CA GLU A 27 -1.60 -2.45 -9.99
C GLU A 27 -1.86 -3.06 -8.61
N LEU A 28 -3.13 -3.30 -8.24
CA LEU A 28 -3.49 -3.94 -6.96
C LEU A 28 -2.80 -5.30 -6.79
N TYR A 29 -2.68 -6.08 -7.87
CA TYR A 29 -2.13 -7.43 -7.81
C TYR A 29 -0.71 -7.51 -8.40
N THR A 30 -0.33 -6.64 -9.35
CA THR A 30 1.04 -6.67 -9.89
C THR A 30 2.08 -6.12 -8.93
N LYS A 31 1.69 -5.24 -7.99
CA LYS A 31 2.56 -4.74 -6.92
C LYS A 31 2.44 -5.55 -5.63
N LEU A 32 1.68 -6.65 -5.66
CA LEU A 32 1.44 -7.50 -4.51
C LEU A 32 2.23 -8.80 -4.67
N THR A 33 3.07 -9.10 -3.70
CA THR A 33 3.54 -10.47 -3.50
C THR A 33 2.51 -11.19 -2.62
N TRP A 34 1.86 -12.24 -3.15
CA TRP A 34 0.87 -12.98 -2.38
C TRP A 34 1.49 -13.61 -1.13
N ARG A 35 1.05 -13.16 0.05
CA ARG A 35 1.55 -13.61 1.37
C ARG A 35 0.43 -13.96 2.35
N TYR A 36 -0.81 -14.00 1.88
CA TYR A 36 -1.99 -14.20 2.72
C TYR A 36 -2.32 -15.69 2.91
N ASP A 37 -1.31 -16.57 2.78
CA ASP A 37 -1.40 -18.02 2.90
C ASP A 37 -2.68 -18.62 2.28
N ASP A 38 -3.50 -19.26 3.12
CA ASP A 38 -4.73 -19.97 2.81
C ASP A 38 -5.96 -19.07 2.75
N ALA A 39 -5.80 -17.75 2.95
CA ALA A 39 -6.93 -16.83 2.78
C ALA A 39 -7.43 -16.91 1.33
N PRO A 40 -8.75 -17.04 1.13
CA PRO A 40 -9.30 -17.15 -0.22
C PRO A 40 -9.11 -15.85 -1.01
N TYR A 41 -9.15 -14.72 -0.32
CA TYR A 41 -8.94 -13.40 -0.88
C TYR A 41 -8.55 -12.38 0.21
N VAL A 42 -7.99 -11.26 -0.22
CA VAL A 42 -8.01 -9.99 0.52
C VAL A 42 -8.79 -8.95 -0.27
N PHE A 43 -9.13 -7.84 0.35
CA PHE A 43 -9.93 -6.81 -0.29
C PHE A 43 -9.06 -5.70 -0.87
N GLY A 44 -9.65 -4.93 -1.78
CA GLY A 44 -9.08 -3.66 -2.17
C GLY A 44 -10.02 -2.77 -2.95
N TYR A 45 -9.48 -1.63 -3.36
CA TYR A 45 -10.15 -0.70 -4.26
C TYR A 45 -9.19 -0.11 -5.28
N ALA A 46 -9.73 0.25 -6.43
CA ALA A 46 -9.07 1.04 -7.44
C ALA A 46 -9.86 2.34 -7.64
N ALA A 47 -9.19 3.47 -7.82
CA ALA A 47 -9.86 4.74 -8.08
C ALA A 47 -9.24 5.50 -9.26
N VAL A 48 -10.11 6.15 -10.04
CA VAL A 48 -9.74 7.16 -11.03
C VAL A 48 -10.69 8.34 -10.95
N GLY A 49 -10.18 9.50 -10.55
CA GLY A 49 -11.02 10.68 -10.29
C GLY A 49 -12.11 10.34 -9.26
N TYR A 50 -13.37 10.47 -9.66
CA TYR A 50 -14.53 10.12 -8.81
C TYR A 50 -15.01 8.68 -8.96
N GLN A 51 -14.45 7.89 -9.88
CA GLN A 51 -14.81 6.49 -10.05
C GLN A 51 -14.03 5.64 -9.06
N VAL A 52 -14.72 4.81 -8.30
CA VAL A 52 -14.15 3.85 -7.36
C VAL A 52 -14.68 2.46 -7.69
N SER A 53 -13.76 1.51 -7.86
CA SER A 53 -14.05 0.09 -8.01
C SER A 53 -13.58 -0.66 -6.78
N LEU A 54 -14.49 -1.33 -6.07
CA LEU A 54 -14.13 -2.31 -5.04
C LEU A 54 -13.75 -3.63 -5.72
N ALA A 55 -12.76 -4.31 -5.15
CA ALA A 55 -12.25 -5.57 -5.66
C ALA A 55 -11.92 -6.55 -4.54
N ILE A 56 -11.96 -7.84 -4.86
CA ILE A 56 -11.23 -8.88 -4.13
C ILE A 56 -9.94 -9.18 -4.89
N ILE A 57 -8.90 -9.54 -4.15
CA ILE A 57 -7.62 -9.97 -4.70
C ILE A 57 -7.43 -11.41 -4.23
N GLU A 58 -7.32 -12.33 -5.18
CA GLU A 58 -7.23 -13.76 -4.91
C GLU A 58 -5.94 -14.36 -5.48
N LYS A 59 -5.50 -15.46 -4.87
CA LYS A 59 -4.34 -16.21 -5.35
C LYS A 59 -4.69 -16.92 -6.66
N LYS A 60 -3.89 -16.70 -7.69
CA LYS A 60 -3.99 -17.44 -8.95
C LYS A 60 -3.01 -18.61 -8.92
N ASN A 61 -3.52 -19.82 -8.71
CA ASN A 61 -2.73 -21.05 -8.80
C ASN A 61 -2.44 -21.39 -10.27
N THR A 62 -1.34 -20.86 -10.81
CA THR A 62 -0.81 -21.25 -12.12
C THR A 62 0.54 -21.94 -11.96
N SER A 63 0.76 -23.01 -12.72
CA SER A 63 1.99 -23.82 -12.71
C SER A 63 3.26 -23.02 -12.96
N GLU A 64 3.15 -21.87 -13.65
CA GLU A 64 4.29 -21.00 -13.99
C GLU A 64 4.69 -20.03 -12.88
N ASN A 65 3.79 -19.70 -11.94
CA ASN A 65 4.10 -18.73 -10.88
C ASN A 65 3.17 -18.86 -9.66
N PRO A 66 3.57 -19.56 -8.58
CA PRO A 66 2.71 -19.89 -7.43
C PRO A 66 2.37 -18.70 -6.52
N LYS A 67 2.95 -17.53 -6.75
CA LYS A 67 2.69 -16.28 -6.00
C LYS A 67 1.87 -15.26 -6.78
N ARG A 68 1.39 -15.63 -7.98
CA ARG A 68 0.60 -14.72 -8.82
C ARG A 68 -0.76 -14.50 -8.19
N SER A 69 -1.22 -13.26 -8.18
CA SER A 69 -2.56 -12.87 -7.74
C SER A 69 -3.32 -12.21 -8.88
N ILE A 70 -4.65 -12.12 -8.74
CA ILE A 70 -5.51 -11.34 -9.63
C ILE A 70 -6.50 -10.54 -8.82
N ALA A 71 -6.88 -9.37 -9.31
CA ALA A 71 -7.96 -8.58 -8.76
C ALA A 71 -9.24 -8.82 -9.56
N VAL A 72 -10.33 -9.13 -8.86
CA VAL A 72 -11.67 -9.28 -9.42
C VAL A 72 -12.54 -8.16 -8.86
N GLU A 73 -13.11 -7.36 -9.74
CA GLU A 73 -14.00 -6.26 -9.35
C GLU A 73 -15.32 -6.81 -8.80
N ILE A 74 -15.78 -6.25 -7.69
CA ILE A 74 -17.02 -6.65 -6.99
C ILE A 74 -18.05 -5.53 -6.88
N GLY A 75 -17.70 -4.30 -7.27
CA GLY A 75 -18.63 -3.18 -7.30
C GLY A 75 -18.01 -1.88 -7.79
N GLN A 76 -18.80 -1.03 -8.44
CA GLN A 76 -18.38 0.29 -8.95
C GLN A 76 -19.25 1.41 -8.40
N TYR A 77 -18.63 2.54 -8.11
CA TYR A 77 -19.26 3.68 -7.46
C TYR A 77 -18.73 4.99 -8.05
N ASN A 78 -19.63 5.87 -8.51
CA ASN A 78 -19.26 7.23 -8.91
C ASN A 78 -19.51 8.20 -7.75
N LEU A 79 -18.44 8.71 -7.14
CA LEU A 79 -18.47 9.60 -5.98
C LEU A 79 -19.01 11.01 -6.28
N GLU A 80 -19.22 11.39 -7.53
CA GLU A 80 -19.89 12.65 -7.87
C GLU A 80 -21.32 12.68 -7.31
N ARG A 81 -21.96 11.51 -7.24
CA ARG A 81 -23.35 11.39 -6.83
C ARG A 81 -23.49 10.98 -5.35
N LEU A 82 -24.35 11.68 -4.62
CA LEU A 82 -24.58 11.43 -3.20
C LEU A 82 -25.09 10.01 -2.92
N ASP A 83 -26.04 9.52 -3.71
CA ASP A 83 -26.59 8.16 -3.57
C ASP A 83 -25.50 7.10 -3.68
N ARG A 84 -24.57 7.27 -4.64
CA ARG A 84 -23.44 6.37 -4.84
C ARG A 84 -22.40 6.45 -3.72
N ARG A 85 -22.17 7.63 -3.14
CA ARG A 85 -21.34 7.77 -1.93
C ARG A 85 -21.92 6.99 -0.76
N LEU A 86 -23.24 7.07 -0.55
CA LEU A 86 -23.93 6.31 0.51
C LEU A 86 -23.90 4.81 0.24
N SER A 87 -24.11 4.38 -1.01
CA SER A 87 -23.98 2.96 -1.38
C SER A 87 -22.56 2.43 -1.17
N LEU A 88 -21.53 3.21 -1.48
CA LEU A 88 -20.14 2.83 -1.21
C LEU A 88 -19.90 2.67 0.29
N LEU A 89 -20.39 3.61 1.11
CA LEU A 89 -20.26 3.53 2.57
C LEU A 89 -20.90 2.23 3.10
N LEU A 90 -22.10 1.90 2.65
CA LEU A 90 -22.77 0.65 3.03
C LEU A 90 -21.99 -0.59 2.58
N ALA A 91 -21.43 -0.58 1.37
CA ALA A 91 -20.60 -1.67 0.88
C ALA A 91 -19.34 -1.84 1.75
N LEU A 92 -18.66 -0.75 2.10
CA LEU A 92 -17.50 -0.77 2.98
C LEU A 92 -17.84 -1.27 4.39
N LEU A 93 -19.00 -0.88 4.94
CA LEU A 93 -19.48 -1.39 6.24
C LEU A 93 -19.71 -2.90 6.19
N ASN A 94 -20.33 -3.41 5.12
CA ASN A 94 -20.54 -4.84 4.92
C ASN A 94 -19.20 -5.58 4.79
N LEU A 95 -18.26 -5.05 3.99
CA LEU A 95 -16.93 -5.64 3.84
C LEU A 95 -16.14 -5.65 5.16
N ALA A 96 -16.27 -4.60 5.97
CA ALA A 96 -15.55 -4.50 7.25
C ALA A 96 -15.90 -5.65 8.22
N THR A 97 -17.12 -6.21 8.12
CA THR A 97 -17.51 -7.38 8.91
C THR A 97 -16.68 -8.64 8.58
N LEU A 98 -16.12 -8.71 7.37
CA LEU A 98 -15.33 -9.83 6.88
C LEU A 98 -13.84 -9.70 7.17
N PHE A 99 -13.35 -8.51 7.55
CA PHE A 99 -11.92 -8.26 7.74
C PHE A 99 -11.31 -9.16 8.83
N ARG A 100 -11.96 -9.25 10.00
CA ARG A 100 -11.46 -10.10 11.09
C ARG A 100 -11.52 -11.60 10.74
N PRO A 101 -12.63 -12.15 10.19
CA PRO A 101 -12.66 -13.52 9.71
C PRO A 101 -11.55 -13.85 8.71
N VAL A 102 -11.32 -12.99 7.71
CA VAL A 102 -10.27 -13.20 6.70
C VAL A 102 -8.88 -13.22 7.35
N VAL A 103 -8.59 -12.26 8.23
CA VAL A 103 -7.28 -12.16 8.91
C VAL A 103 -6.99 -13.38 9.78
N LYS A 104 -8.01 -13.99 10.40
CA LYS A 104 -7.83 -15.22 11.19
C LYS A 104 -7.35 -16.42 10.36
N LEU A 105 -7.54 -16.40 9.04
CA LEU A 105 -7.08 -17.46 8.12
C LEU A 105 -5.63 -17.26 7.68
N ILE A 106 -5.07 -16.06 7.87
CA ILE A 106 -3.73 -15.70 7.43
C ILE A 106 -2.78 -16.04 8.57
N ARG A 107 -1.72 -16.84 8.33
CA ARG A 107 -0.71 -17.03 9.36
C ARG A 107 0.12 -15.75 9.41
N SER A 108 0.47 -15.30 10.63
CA SER A 108 1.38 -14.16 10.77
C SER A 108 2.72 -14.56 10.17
N VAL A 109 3.07 -13.96 9.02
CA VAL A 109 4.37 -14.16 8.40
C VAL A 109 5.05 -12.81 8.24
N CYS A 110 6.19 -12.70 8.91
CA CYS A 110 7.01 -11.50 9.07
C CYS A 110 7.80 -11.13 7.78
N TYR A 111 7.13 -11.05 6.62
CA TYR A 111 7.73 -10.65 5.33
C TYR A 111 7.12 -9.34 4.81
N LEU A 112 7.91 -8.50 4.14
CA LEU A 112 7.45 -7.24 3.54
C LEU A 112 6.38 -7.48 2.46
N GLU A 113 5.26 -6.75 2.54
CA GLU A 113 4.13 -6.85 1.59
C GLU A 113 4.44 -6.29 0.20
N TYR A 114 5.37 -5.35 0.15
CA TYR A 114 5.77 -4.63 -1.04
C TYR A 114 7.17 -5.04 -1.46
N GLU A 115 7.36 -5.20 -2.76
CA GLU A 115 8.68 -5.34 -3.33
C GLU A 115 9.54 -4.11 -3.03
N THR A 116 10.83 -4.35 -2.83
CA THR A 116 11.80 -3.27 -2.66
C THR A 116 12.00 -2.59 -4.01
N ILE A 117 11.72 -1.29 -4.09
CA ILE A 117 11.94 -0.51 -5.31
C ILE A 117 13.43 -0.16 -5.38
N LEU A 118 14.11 -0.67 -6.41
CA LEU A 118 15.47 -0.25 -6.77
C LEU A 118 15.43 0.93 -7.73
N ARG A 119 16.04 2.05 -7.35
CA ARG A 119 16.17 3.23 -8.22
C ARG A 119 17.44 3.15 -9.08
N PRO A 120 17.49 3.85 -10.23
CA PRO A 120 18.69 3.87 -11.10
C PRO A 120 19.95 4.37 -10.39
N ASN A 121 19.81 5.20 -9.36
CA ASN A 121 20.90 5.74 -8.56
C ASN A 121 21.30 4.83 -7.38
N GLY A 122 20.89 3.56 -7.38
CA GLY A 122 21.21 2.57 -6.35
C GLY A 122 20.42 2.70 -5.04
N VAL A 123 19.59 3.73 -4.88
CA VAL A 123 18.74 3.89 -3.68
C VAL A 123 17.65 2.84 -3.69
N THR A 124 17.50 2.10 -2.58
CA THR A 124 16.41 1.14 -2.41
C THR A 124 15.33 1.70 -1.49
N LEU A 125 14.07 1.45 -1.83
CA LEU A 125 12.91 1.79 -1.01
C LEU A 125 12.19 0.51 -0.60
N SER A 126 12.03 0.28 0.69
CA SER A 126 11.15 -0.77 1.20
C SER A 126 10.03 -0.17 2.04
N PHE A 127 8.84 -0.75 1.93
CA PHE A 127 7.66 -0.32 2.65
C PHE A 127 7.40 -1.31 3.78
N THR A 128 7.64 -0.86 5.01
CA THR A 128 7.28 -1.59 6.24
C THR A 128 5.91 -1.13 6.72
N GLU A 129 5.33 -1.83 7.68
CA GLU A 129 4.03 -1.48 8.29
C GLU A 129 3.97 -0.04 8.83
N ALA A 130 5.10 0.47 9.33
CA ALA A 130 5.12 1.74 10.06
C ALA A 130 6.03 2.81 9.44
N ALA A 131 6.70 2.51 8.32
CA ALA A 131 7.65 3.41 7.68
C ALA A 131 8.03 3.01 6.26
N VAL A 132 8.40 4.00 5.46
CA VAL A 132 9.18 3.80 4.24
C VAL A 132 10.65 3.85 4.62
N VAL A 133 11.36 2.75 4.44
CA VAL A 133 12.81 2.68 4.65
C VAL A 133 13.49 3.02 3.33
N LYS A 134 14.36 4.02 3.35
CA LYS A 134 15.21 4.37 2.21
C LYS A 134 16.65 3.99 2.54
N LYS A 135 17.23 3.06 1.78
CA LYS A 135 18.63 2.68 1.91
C LYS A 135 19.43 3.37 0.81
N TYR A 136 20.45 4.12 1.21
CA TYR A 136 21.34 4.81 0.31
C TYR A 136 22.60 3.97 0.10
N PRO A 137 23.17 3.93 -1.11
CA PRO A 137 24.48 3.33 -1.36
C PRO A 137 25.59 3.99 -0.52
N ASN A 138 26.61 3.20 -0.16
CA ASN A 138 27.72 3.66 0.68
C ASN A 138 28.60 4.72 -0.01
N ASP A 139 28.70 4.66 -1.33
CA ASP A 139 29.45 5.57 -2.20
C ASP A 139 28.72 6.90 -2.48
N MET A 140 27.44 7.01 -2.11
CA MET A 140 26.67 8.24 -2.22
C MET A 140 26.89 9.14 -0.99
N PRO A 141 27.12 10.47 -1.12
CA PRO A 141 27.22 11.38 0.02
C PRO A 141 25.83 11.64 0.63
N HIS A 142 25.35 10.69 1.43
CA HIS A 142 23.99 10.69 1.97
C HIS A 142 23.87 11.39 3.33
N ARG A 143 24.95 11.55 4.11
CA ARG A 143 24.91 12.21 5.43
C ARG A 143 24.41 13.66 5.35
N ALA A 144 25.00 14.48 4.49
CA ALA A 144 24.61 15.88 4.32
C ALA A 144 23.16 16.00 3.83
N LEU A 145 22.70 15.08 2.97
CA LEU A 145 21.32 15.03 2.50
C LEU A 145 20.35 14.69 3.64
N ILE A 146 20.66 13.66 4.45
CA ILE A 146 19.84 13.24 5.60
C ILE A 146 19.75 14.38 6.63
N GLU A 147 20.86 15.07 6.90
CA GLU A 147 20.89 16.21 7.82
C GLU A 147 20.05 17.38 7.30
N LYS A 148 20.19 17.72 6.02
CA LYS A 148 19.39 18.76 5.37
C LYS A 148 17.90 18.45 5.42
N LEU A 149 17.51 17.20 5.12
CA LEU A 149 16.11 16.75 5.19
C LEU A 149 15.58 16.77 6.62
N SER A 150 16.38 16.35 7.60
CA SER A 150 16.00 16.38 9.02
C SER A 150 15.74 17.80 9.50
N LYS A 151 16.62 18.74 9.14
CA LYS A 151 16.46 20.17 9.45
C LYS A 151 15.22 20.77 8.77
N LEU A 152 14.95 20.38 7.52
CA LEU A 152 13.77 20.82 6.78
C LEU A 152 12.48 20.32 7.44
N HIS A 153 12.35 19.02 7.72
CA HIS A 153 11.16 18.47 8.38
C HIS A 153 10.92 19.09 9.76
N ARG A 154 11.99 19.36 10.53
CA ARG A 154 11.89 20.08 11.79
C ARG A 154 11.28 21.47 11.60
N ARG A 155 11.78 22.26 10.64
CA ARG A 155 11.23 23.59 10.34
C ARG A 155 9.77 23.55 9.88
N MET A 156 9.41 22.56 9.07
CA MET A 156 8.02 22.39 8.63
C MET A 156 7.09 22.06 9.81
N LYS A 157 7.57 21.25 10.78
CA LYS A 157 6.84 20.95 12.00
C LYS A 157 6.69 22.19 12.89
N GLU A 158 7.76 22.97 13.08
CA GLU A 158 7.73 24.25 13.81
C GLU A 158 6.74 25.25 13.18
N ALA A 159 6.61 25.24 11.85
CA ALA A 159 5.68 26.06 11.11
C ALA A 159 4.25 25.49 11.03
N ASN A 160 3.92 24.43 11.79
CA ASN A 160 2.61 23.76 11.78
C ASN A 160 2.11 23.34 10.39
N VAL A 161 3.03 22.98 9.49
CA VAL A 161 2.66 22.40 8.20
C VAL A 161 1.98 21.05 8.47
N LEU A 162 0.79 20.85 7.91
CA LEU A 162 0.04 19.59 8.03
C LEU A 162 0.75 18.47 7.25
N ASN A 163 0.61 17.23 7.71
CA ASN A 163 1.11 16.00 7.05
C ASN A 163 2.64 15.94 6.81
N VAL A 164 3.43 16.56 7.69
CA VAL A 164 4.90 16.48 7.61
C VAL A 164 5.39 15.08 7.97
N GLN A 165 6.23 14.51 7.10
CA GLN A 165 6.85 13.20 7.34
C GLN A 165 7.79 13.26 8.54
N VAL A 166 7.65 12.29 9.45
CA VAL A 166 8.54 12.16 10.61
C VAL A 166 9.68 11.21 10.27
N PHE A 167 10.91 11.70 10.38
CA PHE A 167 12.10 10.87 10.27
C PHE A 167 12.21 9.99 11.51
N LYS A 168 12.10 8.66 11.37
CA LYS A 168 12.12 7.73 12.51
C LYS A 168 13.52 7.43 13.03
N SER A 169 14.45 7.09 12.13
CA SER A 169 15.82 6.72 12.50
C SER A 169 16.74 6.71 11.28
N ALA A 170 18.01 7.06 11.48
CA ALA A 170 19.09 6.83 10.53
C ALA A 170 20.14 5.94 11.19
N ASN A 171 20.35 4.73 10.67
CA ASN A 171 21.54 3.98 11.02
C ASN A 171 22.68 4.50 10.13
N THR A 172 23.45 5.45 10.66
CA THR A 172 24.78 5.73 10.12
C THR A 172 25.70 4.70 10.72
N VAL A 173 25.92 3.58 10.02
CA VAL A 173 26.98 2.66 10.42
C VAL A 173 28.29 3.44 10.32
N GLY A 174 28.91 3.66 11.48
CA GLY A 174 30.23 4.25 11.56
C GLY A 174 31.24 3.25 11.02
N ILE A 175 32.02 3.71 10.06
CA ILE A 175 33.39 3.25 9.85
C ILE A 175 34.23 4.51 9.87
#